data_AF-A0A1W5CTD9-F1
#
_entry.id   AF-A0A1W5CTD9-F1
#
_cell.length_a   1.000
_cell.length_b   1.000
_cell.length_c   1.000
_cell.angle_alpha   90.00
_cell.angle_beta   90.00
_cell.angle_gamma   90.00
#
_symmetry.space_group_name_H-M   'P 1'
#
loop_
_entity.id
_entity.type
_entity.pdbx_description
1 polymer ?
#
loop_
_entity_poly.entity_id
_entity_poly.type
_entity_poly.pdbx_seq_one_letter_code
_entity_poly.pdbx_strand_id
1 'polypeptide(L)'
;MASSEPASSFQGAAEMLVMLASSLQLLRKNADIATQSLGDQWRQLVLRPLSKLSGDSYPSSYILVIGALDECDNDDYIRIILKLLAEAQTFQTIRLRVLLISRPEIPIRHGFYQIPEAEHQSFVLNHISPSIIDHDITIFLKYNLGLIGQKKPSLSASWPGEETVKQLVQIASGLFIWAATACRFIRDAERVFLIRKRLAAILQIGSSIVGERPEKYLNEIYTTVLRHSIPAKGSDEEKEKFLSVLRDILGSIARSMTVLKTCMQFSTFQGTILVYFVCIILHFATSS
;
A
#
# COMPACT_ATOMS: atom_id res chain seq x y z
N MET A 1 42.46 11.47 1.79
CA MET A 1 41.47 12.03 2.75
C MET A 1 40.09 11.80 2.16
N ALA A 2 39.37 10.77 2.62
CA ALA A 2 37.91 10.59 2.49
C ALA A 2 37.58 9.20 3.04
N SER A 3 37.30 9.11 4.34
CA SER A 3 36.79 7.90 4.98
C SER A 3 36.05 8.31 6.25
N SER A 4 34.86 8.91 6.10
CA SER A 4 33.97 9.22 7.23
C SER A 4 32.48 9.14 6.89
N GLU A 5 32.09 8.55 5.76
CA GLU A 5 30.69 8.51 5.30
C GLU A 5 29.77 7.36 5.81
N PRO A 6 30.25 6.21 6.33
CA PRO A 6 29.31 5.20 6.84
C PRO A 6 28.65 5.62 8.17
N ALA A 7 29.34 6.40 9.01
CA ALA A 7 28.92 6.62 10.40
C ALA A 7 27.65 7.48 10.54
N SER A 8 27.42 8.44 9.64
CA SER A 8 26.28 9.38 9.71
C SER A 8 24.93 8.74 9.33
N SER A 9 24.94 7.80 8.38
CA SER A 9 23.76 7.04 7.94
C SER A 9 23.22 6.11 9.05
N PHE A 10 24.13 5.38 9.71
CA PHE A 10 23.78 4.53 10.86
C PHE A 10 23.34 5.36 12.07
N GLN A 11 23.91 6.54 12.28
CA GLN A 11 23.53 7.48 13.33
C GLN A 11 22.08 7.98 13.15
N GLY A 12 21.68 8.39 11.94
CA GLY A 12 20.31 8.85 11.66
C GLY A 12 19.25 7.77 11.84
N ALA A 13 19.55 6.51 11.46
CA ALA A 13 18.65 5.38 11.70
C ALA A 13 18.53 5.03 13.19
N ALA A 14 19.64 5.12 13.94
CA ALA A 14 19.65 4.90 15.39
C ALA A 14 18.86 6.00 16.13
N GLU A 15 19.03 7.26 15.77
CA GLU A 15 18.28 8.40 16.34
C GLU A 15 16.78 8.30 16.06
N MET A 16 16.40 7.77 14.90
CA MET A 16 15.01 7.55 14.53
C MET A 16 14.37 6.37 15.27
N LEU A 17 15.10 5.27 15.47
CA LEU A 17 14.67 4.16 16.33
C LEU A 17 14.53 4.61 17.79
N VAL A 18 15.44 5.47 18.26
CA VAL A 18 15.34 6.12 19.57
C VAL A 18 14.10 7.02 19.64
N MET A 19 13.75 7.74 18.58
CA MET A 19 12.52 8.54 18.52
C MET A 19 11.27 7.67 18.58
N LEU A 20 11.16 6.62 17.76
CA LEU A 20 10.03 5.69 17.80
C LEU A 20 9.90 5.01 19.18
N ALA A 21 11.02 4.61 19.77
CA ALA A 21 11.06 4.06 21.13
C ALA A 21 10.63 5.11 22.18
N SER A 22 11.02 6.38 22.01
CA SER A 22 10.62 7.48 22.89
C SER A 22 9.14 7.81 22.77
N SER A 23 8.58 7.82 21.55
CA SER A 23 7.15 8.00 21.32
C SER A 23 6.33 6.85 21.91
N LEU A 24 6.81 5.61 21.80
CA LEU A 24 6.20 4.45 22.46
C LEU A 24 6.29 4.53 23.99
N GLN A 25 7.39 5.03 24.55
CA GLN A 25 7.53 5.28 25.99
C GLN A 25 6.63 6.42 26.48
N LEU A 26 6.47 7.48 25.68
CA LEU A 26 5.54 8.58 25.96
C LEU A 26 4.09 8.07 25.99
N LEU A 27 3.70 7.24 25.03
CA LEU A 27 2.39 6.59 25.02
C LEU A 27 2.17 5.67 26.23
N ARG A 28 3.22 4.99 26.71
CA ARG A 28 3.16 4.16 27.92
C ARG A 28 3.07 4.98 29.21
N LYS A 29 3.64 6.18 29.25
CA LYS A 29 3.67 7.05 30.45
C LYS A 29 2.46 7.97 30.56
N ASN A 30 1.91 8.40 29.43
CA ASN A 30 0.77 9.30 29.37
C ASN A 30 -0.41 8.57 28.69
N ALA A 31 -1.14 7.80 29.50
CA ALA A 31 -2.30 7.04 29.05
C ALA A 31 -3.45 7.92 28.50
N ASP A 32 -3.40 9.23 28.76
CA ASP A 32 -4.39 10.21 28.34
C ASP A 32 -4.09 10.87 26.98
N ILE A 33 -2.87 10.74 26.42
CA ILE A 33 -2.51 11.33 25.11
C ILE A 33 -3.53 10.94 24.04
N ALA A 34 -4.03 9.71 24.10
CA ALA A 34 -5.01 9.18 23.17
C ALA A 34 -6.35 9.95 23.18
N THR A 35 -6.66 10.63 24.28
CA THR A 35 -7.91 11.39 24.49
C THR A 35 -7.72 12.90 24.31
N GLN A 36 -6.50 13.36 24.03
CA GLN A 36 -6.21 14.78 23.81
C GLN A 36 -6.55 15.22 22.38
N SER A 37 -6.50 16.53 22.11
CA SER A 37 -6.77 17.03 20.76
C SER A 37 -5.75 16.51 19.73
N LEU A 38 -6.14 16.40 18.46
CA LEU A 38 -5.24 15.98 17.36
C LEU A 38 -3.99 16.87 17.28
N GLY A 39 -4.12 18.15 17.58
CA GLY A 39 -2.99 19.09 17.63
C GLY A 39 -2.04 18.82 18.80
N ASP A 40 -2.57 18.45 19.97
CA ASP A 40 -1.73 18.05 21.12
C ASP A 40 -0.99 16.74 20.86
N GLN A 41 -1.67 15.78 20.23
CA GLN A 41 -1.07 14.52 19.80
C GLN A 41 0.04 14.77 18.78
N TRP A 42 -0.21 15.58 17.75
CA TRP A 42 0.80 15.98 16.76
C TRP A 42 2.01 16.66 17.40
N ARG A 43 1.76 17.62 18.29
CA ARG A 43 2.84 18.31 19.03
C ARG A 43 3.68 17.34 19.86
N GLN A 44 3.06 16.42 20.58
CA GLN A 44 3.76 15.57 21.53
C GLN A 44 4.43 14.35 20.89
N LEU A 45 3.81 13.77 19.87
CA LEU A 45 4.26 12.53 19.23
C LEU A 45 5.13 12.79 18.00
N VAL A 46 5.01 13.95 17.37
CA VAL A 46 5.73 14.28 16.12
C VAL A 46 6.61 15.51 16.29
N LEU A 47 6.04 16.69 16.63
CA LEU A 47 6.80 17.93 16.68
C LEU A 47 7.91 17.93 17.75
N ARG A 48 7.58 17.60 19.00
CA ARG A 48 8.55 17.59 20.12
C ARG A 48 9.65 16.55 19.96
N PRO A 49 9.38 15.31 19.50
CA PRO A 49 10.46 14.36 19.26
C PRO A 49 11.38 14.81 18.12
N LEU A 50 10.80 15.29 17.02
CA LEU A 50 11.57 15.77 15.86
C LEU A 50 12.39 17.03 16.16
N SER A 51 11.90 17.93 17.02
CA SER A 51 12.64 19.14 17.39
C SER A 51 13.93 18.84 18.18
N LYS A 52 14.04 17.65 18.79
CA LYS A 52 15.22 17.21 19.54
C LYS A 52 16.31 16.61 18.65
N LEU A 53 16.04 16.37 17.37
CA LEU A 53 16.98 15.79 16.42
C LEU A 53 17.89 16.83 15.77
N SER A 54 18.20 17.93 16.48
CA SER A 54 19.12 18.95 15.98
C SER A 54 20.51 18.36 15.79
N GLY A 55 20.98 18.28 14.55
CA GLY A 55 22.36 17.89 14.21
C GLY A 55 23.32 19.07 14.26
N ASP A 56 24.54 18.84 14.73
CA ASP A 56 25.56 19.87 15.01
C ASP A 56 26.20 20.53 13.76
N SER A 57 25.70 20.29 12.54
CA SER A 57 26.31 20.88 11.33
C SER A 57 25.39 21.10 10.12
N TYR A 58 24.30 20.33 9.94
CA TYR A 58 23.33 20.53 8.86
C TYR A 58 21.93 20.05 9.29
N PRO A 59 20.84 20.68 8.81
CA PRO A 59 19.50 20.21 9.09
C PRO A 59 19.27 18.84 8.41
N SER A 60 19.14 17.80 9.23
CA SER A 60 18.77 16.47 8.78
C SER A 60 17.43 16.50 8.04
N SER A 61 17.35 15.78 6.91
CA SER A 61 16.14 15.69 6.10
C SER A 61 15.38 14.41 6.39
N TYR A 62 14.10 14.53 6.73
CA TYR A 62 13.21 13.42 7.03
C TYR A 62 12.00 13.42 6.09
N ILE A 63 11.50 12.24 5.73
CA ILE A 63 10.28 12.09 4.93
C ILE A 63 9.26 11.33 5.77
N LEU A 64 8.11 11.93 6.05
CA LEU A 64 6.97 11.26 6.66
C LEU A 64 6.05 10.73 5.57
N VAL A 65 5.95 9.41 5.43
CA VAL A 65 5.05 8.76 4.47
C VAL A 65 3.74 8.39 5.17
N ILE A 66 2.62 8.84 4.62
CA ILE A 66 1.27 8.61 5.14
C ILE A 66 0.46 7.96 4.03
N GLY A 67 -0.17 6.84 4.33
CA GLY A 67 -1.02 6.11 3.39
C GLY A 67 -2.47 6.06 3.85
N ALA A 68 -3.39 5.97 2.89
CA ALA A 68 -4.80 5.65 3.09
C ALA A 68 -5.54 6.59 4.07
N LEU A 69 -5.24 7.89 4.05
CA LEU A 69 -5.93 8.88 4.89
C LEU A 69 -7.45 8.93 4.59
N ASP A 70 -7.85 8.57 3.38
CA ASP A 70 -9.25 8.40 2.97
C ASP A 70 -10.00 7.27 3.68
N GLU A 71 -9.32 6.38 4.41
CA GLU A 71 -9.97 5.37 5.26
C GLU A 71 -10.38 5.92 6.63
N CYS A 72 -10.06 7.19 6.92
CA CYS A 72 -10.52 7.85 8.14
C CYS A 72 -12.02 8.13 8.05
N ASP A 73 -12.78 7.61 9.01
CA ASP A 73 -14.24 7.72 9.04
C ASP A 73 -14.76 9.12 9.45
N ASN A 74 -13.87 10.09 9.73
CA ASN A 74 -14.24 11.44 10.15
C ASN A 74 -13.61 12.52 9.25
N ASP A 75 -14.45 13.14 8.44
CA ASP A 75 -14.09 14.21 7.50
C ASP A 75 -13.42 15.42 8.16
N ASP A 76 -13.85 15.81 9.36
CA ASP A 76 -13.26 16.94 10.09
C ASP A 76 -11.87 16.59 10.61
N TYR A 77 -11.64 15.33 11.00
CA TYR A 77 -10.32 14.86 11.39
C TYR A 77 -9.36 14.83 10.21
N ILE A 78 -9.82 14.40 9.02
CA ILE A 78 -9.01 14.47 7.79
C ILE A 78 -8.53 15.91 7.56
N ARG A 79 -9.43 16.90 7.68
CA ARG A 79 -9.08 18.33 7.48
C ARG A 79 -8.09 18.83 8.52
N ILE A 80 -8.27 18.47 9.79
CA ILE A 80 -7.34 18.84 10.86
C ILE A 80 -5.98 18.20 10.63
N ILE A 81 -5.93 16.91 10.28
CA ILE A 81 -4.69 16.19 9.98
C ILE A 81 -3.95 16.88 8.82
N LEU A 82 -4.63 17.20 7.72
CA LEU A 82 -3.99 17.90 6.59
C LEU A 82 -3.38 19.25 7.00
N LYS A 83 -4.06 20.02 7.86
CA LYS A 83 -3.52 21.27 8.42
C LYS A 83 -2.28 21.03 9.28
N LEU A 84 -2.32 20.04 10.16
CA LEU A 84 -1.18 19.67 11.01
C LEU A 84 0.01 19.19 10.18
N LEU A 85 -0.23 18.46 9.09
CA LEU A 85 0.83 18.04 8.17
C LEU A 85 1.46 19.23 7.43
N ALA A 86 0.70 20.28 7.13
CA ALA A 86 1.25 21.51 6.56
C ALA A 86 2.19 22.22 7.55
N GLU A 87 1.96 22.10 8.86
CA GLU A 87 2.88 22.62 9.89
C GLU A 87 4.28 21.98 9.83
N ALA A 88 4.46 20.85 9.12
CA ALA A 88 5.78 20.27 8.86
C ALA A 88 6.78 21.25 8.20
N GLN A 89 6.30 22.28 7.54
CA GLN A 89 7.16 23.30 6.92
C GLN A 89 7.70 24.31 7.94
N THR A 90 7.13 24.36 9.14
CA THR A 90 7.54 25.30 10.20
C THR A 90 8.79 24.86 10.95
N PHE A 91 9.28 23.63 10.74
CA PHE A 91 10.50 23.16 11.38
C PHE A 91 11.72 23.93 10.90
N GLN A 92 12.44 24.54 11.84
CA GLN A 92 13.66 25.30 11.56
C GLN A 92 14.92 24.45 11.73
N THR A 93 14.88 23.43 12.61
CA THR A 93 16.06 22.62 12.98
C THR A 93 16.26 21.41 12.07
N ILE A 94 15.20 20.95 11.41
CA ILE A 94 15.19 19.80 10.50
C ILE A 94 14.38 20.13 9.26
N ARG A 95 14.62 19.41 8.15
CA ARG A 95 13.79 19.49 6.96
C ARG A 95 12.83 18.31 6.92
N LEU A 96 11.58 18.50 7.35
CA LEU A 96 10.54 17.47 7.24
C LEU A 96 9.76 17.64 5.93
N ARG A 97 9.70 16.59 5.12
CA ARG A 97 8.80 16.48 3.96
C ARG A 97 7.72 15.46 4.25
N VAL A 98 6.50 15.70 3.77
CA VAL A 98 5.39 14.76 3.92
C VAL A 98 5.02 14.19 2.55
N LEU A 99 4.94 12.88 2.43
CA LEU A 99 4.40 12.17 1.27
C LEU A 99 3.08 11.52 1.68
N LEU A 100 1.96 12.08 1.21
CA LEU A 100 0.64 11.52 1.44
C LEU A 100 0.19 10.74 0.20
N ILE A 101 -0.24 9.50 0.42
CA ILE A 101 -0.82 8.61 -0.59
C ILE A 101 -2.25 8.30 -0.15
N SER A 102 -3.24 8.77 -0.91
CA SER A 102 -4.65 8.67 -0.55
C SER A 102 -5.52 8.64 -1.81
N ARG A 103 -6.71 8.06 -1.72
CA ARG A 103 -7.75 8.28 -2.74
C ARG A 103 -8.20 9.75 -2.71
N PRO A 104 -8.59 10.33 -3.86
CA PRO A 104 -8.97 11.74 -3.96
C PRO A 104 -10.42 11.97 -3.49
N GLU A 105 -10.77 11.45 -2.31
CA GLU A 105 -12.09 11.63 -1.70
C GLU A 105 -12.35 13.12 -1.38
N ILE A 106 -13.64 13.50 -1.28
CA ILE A 106 -14.06 14.89 -1.08
C ILE A 106 -13.34 15.57 0.12
N PRO A 107 -13.23 14.94 1.31
CA PRO A 107 -12.58 15.56 2.46
C PRO A 107 -11.09 15.85 2.21
N ILE A 108 -10.40 14.95 1.49
CA ILE A 108 -8.98 15.09 1.14
C ILE A 108 -8.80 16.27 0.20
N ARG A 109 -9.58 16.32 -0.89
CA ARG A 109 -9.53 17.42 -1.86
C ARG A 109 -9.84 18.75 -1.21
N HIS A 110 -10.89 18.80 -0.39
CA HIS A 110 -11.29 20.02 0.32
C HIS A 110 -10.22 20.51 1.30
N GLY A 111 -9.56 19.61 2.03
CA GLY A 111 -8.47 19.99 2.92
C GLY A 111 -7.27 20.59 2.17
N PHE A 112 -6.89 20.02 1.03
CA PHE A 112 -5.81 20.58 0.21
C PHE A 112 -6.16 21.91 -0.46
N TYR A 113 -7.43 22.17 -0.83
CA TYR A 113 -7.85 23.49 -1.31
C TYR A 113 -7.63 24.61 -0.27
N GLN A 114 -7.54 24.28 1.02
CA GLN A 114 -7.27 25.25 2.09
C GLN A 114 -5.77 25.46 2.34
N ILE A 115 -4.90 24.65 1.73
CA ILE A 115 -3.44 24.75 1.85
C ILE A 115 -2.91 25.47 0.59
N PRO A 116 -2.04 26.49 0.72
CA PRO A 116 -1.49 27.18 -0.43
C PRO A 116 -0.81 26.23 -1.42
N GLU A 117 -0.98 26.45 -2.72
CA GLU A 117 -0.33 25.64 -3.77
C GLU A 117 1.22 25.69 -3.68
N ALA A 118 1.79 26.79 -3.16
CA ALA A 118 3.22 26.89 -2.90
C ALA A 118 3.72 25.90 -1.81
N GLU A 119 2.81 25.41 -0.97
CA GLU A 119 3.10 24.56 0.19
C GLU A 119 2.88 23.07 -0.09
N HIS A 120 2.34 22.69 -1.25
CA HIS A 120 2.09 21.28 -1.56
C HIS A 120 2.14 20.99 -3.06
N GLN A 121 2.53 19.77 -3.40
CA GLN A 121 2.46 19.25 -4.76
C GLN A 121 1.52 18.06 -4.79
N SER A 122 0.52 18.11 -5.67
CA SER A 122 -0.37 16.97 -5.92
C SER A 122 0.02 16.24 -7.20
N PHE A 123 0.00 14.91 -7.14
CA PHE A 123 0.18 14.06 -8.30
C PHE A 123 -0.97 13.06 -8.38
N VAL A 124 -1.84 13.23 -9.37
CA VAL A 124 -3.02 12.37 -9.55
C VAL A 124 -2.67 11.25 -10.51
N LEU A 125 -2.58 10.02 -9.99
CA LEU A 125 -2.23 8.84 -10.79
C LEU A 125 -3.20 8.59 -11.96
N ASN A 126 -4.47 8.98 -11.82
CA ASN A 126 -5.48 8.82 -12.87
C ASN A 126 -5.27 9.75 -14.08
N HIS A 127 -4.35 10.72 -14.01
CA HIS A 127 -4.01 11.58 -15.16
C HIS A 127 -2.95 10.95 -16.08
N ILE A 128 -2.37 9.81 -15.68
CA ILE A 128 -1.45 9.06 -16.54
C ILE A 128 -2.26 8.46 -17.70
N SER A 129 -1.77 8.64 -18.93
CA SER A 129 -2.44 8.11 -20.11
C SER A 129 -2.65 6.60 -20.00
N PRO A 130 -3.86 6.08 -20.31
CA PRO A 130 -4.11 4.64 -20.37
C PRO A 130 -3.11 3.90 -21.26
N SER A 131 -2.62 4.54 -22.34
CA SER A 131 -1.61 3.95 -23.22
C SER A 131 -0.26 3.70 -22.54
N ILE A 132 0.14 4.54 -21.59
CA ILE A 132 1.37 4.36 -20.80
C ILE A 132 1.16 3.21 -19.81
N ILE A 133 0.01 3.19 -19.13
CA ILE A 133 -0.33 2.14 -18.17
C ILE A 133 -0.36 0.78 -18.86
N ASP A 134 -1.05 0.66 -20.00
CA ASP A 134 -1.14 -0.57 -20.77
C ASP A 134 0.23 -1.02 -21.30
N HIS A 135 1.09 -0.07 -21.70
CA HIS A 135 2.46 -0.36 -22.10
C HIS A 135 3.29 -0.94 -20.95
N ASP A 136 3.24 -0.33 -19.76
CA ASP A 136 3.99 -0.80 -18.61
C ASP A 136 3.45 -2.15 -18.10
N ILE A 137 2.14 -2.37 -18.13
CA ILE A 137 1.52 -3.67 -17.84
C ILE A 137 1.97 -4.71 -18.89
N THR A 138 2.07 -4.34 -20.16
CA THR A 138 2.58 -5.23 -21.22
C THR A 138 4.00 -5.68 -20.90
N ILE A 139 4.90 -4.76 -20.54
CA ILE A 139 6.27 -5.07 -20.15
C ILE A 139 6.28 -6.00 -18.92
N PHE A 140 5.51 -5.65 -17.90
CA PHE A 140 5.40 -6.43 -16.66
C PHE A 140 4.94 -7.87 -16.93
N LEU A 141 3.91 -8.06 -17.75
CA LEU A 141 3.37 -9.37 -18.11
C LEU A 141 4.37 -10.17 -18.93
N LYS A 142 4.99 -9.57 -19.96
CA LYS A 142 6.01 -10.25 -20.78
C LYS A 142 7.17 -10.74 -19.93
N TYR A 143 7.67 -9.90 -19.03
CA TYR A 143 8.76 -10.26 -18.12
C TYR A 143 8.36 -11.42 -17.21
N ASN A 144 7.27 -11.28 -16.46
CA ASN A 144 6.88 -12.28 -15.46
C ASN A 144 6.43 -13.61 -16.06
N LEU A 145 5.68 -13.60 -17.17
CA LEU A 145 5.28 -14.81 -17.88
C LEU A 145 6.47 -15.46 -18.60
N GLY A 146 7.42 -14.66 -19.09
CA GLY A 146 8.69 -15.12 -19.64
C GLY A 146 9.52 -15.91 -18.62
N LEU A 147 9.60 -15.44 -17.38
CA LEU A 147 10.25 -16.18 -16.28
C LEU A 147 9.59 -17.53 -16.00
N ILE A 148 8.27 -17.64 -16.16
CA ILE A 148 7.56 -18.92 -16.03
C ILE A 148 7.96 -19.85 -17.18
N GLY A 149 8.01 -19.33 -18.42
CA GLY A 149 8.48 -20.07 -19.60
C GLY A 149 9.89 -20.63 -19.43
N GLN A 150 10.82 -19.81 -18.96
CA GLN A 150 12.21 -20.22 -18.72
C GLN A 150 12.33 -21.34 -17.67
N LYS A 151 11.53 -21.28 -16.60
CA LYS A 151 11.51 -22.31 -15.55
C LYS A 151 10.81 -23.60 -15.96
N LYS A 152 10.03 -23.58 -17.04
CA LYS A 152 9.21 -24.73 -17.49
C LYS A 152 9.42 -24.96 -18.99
N PRO A 153 10.55 -25.59 -19.39
CA PRO A 153 10.92 -25.78 -20.80
C PRO A 153 9.90 -26.54 -21.66
N SER A 154 8.97 -27.29 -21.04
CA SER A 154 7.89 -27.98 -21.75
C SER A 154 6.73 -27.07 -22.18
N LEU A 155 6.75 -25.78 -21.81
CA LEU A 155 5.90 -24.76 -22.42
C LEU A 155 6.38 -24.49 -23.86
N SER A 156 5.50 -24.00 -24.74
CA SER A 156 5.89 -23.76 -26.13
C SER A 156 6.99 -22.68 -26.20
N ALA A 157 7.84 -22.74 -27.23
CA ALA A 157 8.81 -21.67 -27.51
C ALA A 157 8.13 -20.30 -27.73
N SER A 158 6.85 -20.33 -28.15
CA SER A 158 6.01 -19.15 -28.32
C SER A 158 5.31 -18.68 -27.04
N TRP A 159 5.60 -19.27 -25.86
CA TRP A 159 4.92 -18.94 -24.62
C TRP A 159 5.21 -17.49 -24.15
N PRO A 160 4.21 -16.76 -23.61
CA PRO A 160 2.76 -17.04 -23.63
C PRO A 160 2.07 -16.64 -24.94
N GLY A 161 2.79 -15.97 -25.85
CA GLY A 161 2.31 -15.47 -27.13
C GLY A 161 1.89 -14.00 -27.03
N GLU A 162 2.19 -13.20 -28.06
CA GLU A 162 1.88 -11.77 -28.08
C GLU A 162 0.37 -11.50 -27.95
N GLU A 163 -0.47 -12.32 -28.58
CA GLU A 163 -1.93 -12.19 -28.50
C GLU A 163 -2.45 -12.45 -27.10
N THR A 164 -1.93 -13.47 -26.42
CA THR A 164 -2.25 -13.75 -25.02
C THR A 164 -1.89 -12.57 -24.13
N VAL A 165 -0.71 -11.95 -24.34
CA VAL A 165 -0.30 -10.77 -23.56
C VAL A 165 -1.27 -9.62 -23.78
N LYS A 166 -1.63 -9.32 -25.04
CA LYS A 166 -2.59 -8.26 -25.36
C LYS A 166 -3.94 -8.48 -24.67
N GLN A 167 -4.44 -9.71 -24.69
CA GLN A 167 -5.67 -10.05 -23.96
C GLN A 167 -5.51 -9.82 -22.47
N LEU A 168 -4.42 -10.28 -21.85
CA LEU A 168 -4.18 -10.06 -20.42
C LEU A 168 -4.07 -8.58 -20.05
N VAL A 169 -3.49 -7.74 -20.91
CA VAL A 169 -3.44 -6.27 -20.71
C VAL A 169 -4.86 -5.70 -20.70
N GLN A 170 -5.70 -6.08 -21.67
CA GLN A 170 -7.10 -5.64 -21.72
C GLN A 170 -7.87 -6.07 -20.46
N ILE A 171 -7.69 -7.29 -20.00
CA ILE A 171 -8.38 -7.81 -18.80
C ILE A 171 -7.85 -7.14 -17.52
N ALA A 172 -6.57 -6.77 -17.49
CA ALA A 172 -6.01 -6.01 -16.38
C ALA A 172 -6.67 -4.64 -16.22
N SER A 173 -7.22 -4.05 -17.29
CA SER A 173 -7.96 -2.77 -17.26
C SER A 173 -7.21 -1.68 -16.50
N GLY A 174 -5.89 -1.57 -16.72
CA GLY A 174 -5.02 -0.60 -16.04
C GLY A 174 -4.59 -0.98 -14.61
N LEU A 175 -4.98 -2.15 -14.09
CA LEU A 175 -4.68 -2.57 -12.72
C LEU A 175 -3.44 -3.48 -12.65
N PHE A 176 -2.32 -2.94 -12.18
CA PHE A 176 -1.11 -3.73 -11.89
C PHE A 176 -1.35 -4.85 -10.88
N ILE A 177 -2.19 -4.62 -9.87
CA ILE A 177 -2.53 -5.63 -8.88
C ILE A 177 -3.21 -6.85 -9.51
N TRP A 178 -4.02 -6.63 -10.55
CA TRP A 178 -4.64 -7.70 -11.32
C TRP A 178 -3.57 -8.49 -12.08
N ALA A 179 -2.70 -7.79 -12.84
CA ALA A 179 -1.64 -8.42 -13.62
C ALA A 179 -0.66 -9.22 -12.74
N ALA A 180 -0.28 -8.66 -11.58
CA ALA A 180 0.55 -9.34 -10.60
C ALA A 180 -0.12 -10.58 -10.03
N THR A 181 -1.42 -10.49 -9.69
CA THR A 181 -2.20 -11.63 -9.18
C THR A 181 -2.31 -12.73 -10.24
N ALA A 182 -2.55 -12.38 -11.50
CA ALA A 182 -2.59 -13.33 -12.62
C ALA A 182 -1.25 -14.07 -12.77
N CYS A 183 -0.14 -13.34 -12.79
CA CYS A 183 1.20 -13.93 -12.88
C CYS A 183 1.51 -14.87 -11.70
N ARG A 184 1.17 -14.46 -10.46
CA ARG A 184 1.34 -15.31 -9.27
C ARG A 184 0.50 -16.58 -9.37
N PHE A 185 -0.78 -16.43 -9.71
CA PHE A 185 -1.70 -17.55 -9.86
C PHE A 185 -1.22 -18.56 -10.90
N ILE A 186 -0.75 -18.10 -12.06
CA ILE A 186 -0.21 -18.99 -13.11
C ILE A 186 1.08 -19.66 -12.62
N ARG A 187 1.99 -18.90 -11.98
CA ARG A 187 3.30 -19.39 -11.52
C ARG A 187 3.19 -20.45 -10.44
N ASP A 188 2.22 -20.33 -9.54
CA ASP A 188 2.07 -21.24 -8.40
C ASP A 188 1.50 -22.62 -8.81
N ALA A 189 1.28 -22.87 -10.11
CA ALA A 189 0.96 -24.19 -10.62
C ALA A 189 2.24 -24.99 -10.89
N GLU A 190 2.42 -26.10 -10.18
CA GLU A 190 3.61 -26.95 -10.29
C GLU A 190 3.77 -27.60 -11.67
N ARG A 191 2.65 -28.03 -12.25
CA ARG A 191 2.58 -28.82 -13.49
C ARG A 191 2.18 -27.97 -14.69
N VAL A 192 2.80 -28.23 -15.83
CA VAL A 192 2.58 -27.48 -17.09
C VAL A 192 1.13 -27.49 -17.55
N PHE A 193 0.41 -28.62 -17.41
CA PHE A 193 -1.01 -28.67 -17.76
C PHE A 193 -1.87 -27.75 -16.87
N LEU A 194 -1.50 -27.57 -15.59
CA LEU A 194 -2.19 -26.66 -14.67
C LEU A 194 -1.89 -25.20 -15.01
N ILE A 195 -0.65 -24.89 -15.41
CA ILE A 195 -0.28 -23.55 -15.90
C ILE A 195 -1.18 -23.15 -17.06
N ARG A 196 -1.31 -24.03 -18.07
CA ARG A 196 -2.21 -23.81 -19.23
C ARG A 196 -3.66 -23.67 -18.80
N LYS A 197 -4.14 -24.51 -17.88
CA LYS A 197 -5.51 -24.45 -17.35
C LYS A 197 -5.79 -23.13 -16.62
N ARG A 198 -4.85 -22.67 -15.78
CA ARG A 198 -4.98 -21.40 -15.03
C ARG A 198 -4.94 -20.19 -15.96
N LEU A 199 -4.08 -20.19 -16.97
CA LEU A 199 -4.06 -19.16 -18.00
C LEU A 199 -5.42 -19.10 -18.73
N ALA A 200 -5.94 -20.25 -19.18
CA ALA A 200 -7.24 -20.31 -19.84
C ALA A 200 -8.39 -19.79 -18.95
N ALA A 201 -8.37 -20.13 -17.65
CA ALA A 201 -9.35 -19.62 -16.70
C ALA A 201 -9.30 -18.09 -16.54
N ILE A 202 -8.10 -17.49 -16.54
CA ILE A 202 -7.95 -16.03 -16.50
C ILE A 202 -8.49 -15.39 -17.78
N LEU A 203 -8.18 -15.95 -18.95
CA LEU A 203 -8.65 -15.41 -20.23
C LEU A 203 -10.19 -15.44 -20.35
N GLN A 204 -10.85 -16.43 -19.75
CA GLN A 204 -12.31 -16.51 -19.69
C GLN A 204 -12.96 -15.36 -18.89
N ILE A 205 -12.27 -14.80 -17.90
CA ILE A 205 -12.75 -13.62 -17.16
C ILE A 205 -12.97 -12.47 -18.14
N GLY A 206 -11.98 -12.20 -19.00
CA GLY A 206 -12.03 -11.14 -20.01
C GLY A 206 -13.24 -11.20 -20.92
N SER A 207 -13.60 -12.40 -21.36
CA SER A 207 -14.77 -12.60 -22.23
C SER A 207 -16.12 -12.37 -21.53
N SER A 208 -16.17 -12.49 -20.20
CA SER A 208 -17.44 -12.52 -19.45
C SER A 208 -17.89 -11.16 -18.93
N ILE A 209 -16.98 -10.20 -18.78
CA ILE A 209 -17.25 -8.92 -18.10
C ILE A 209 -16.73 -7.69 -18.86
N VAL A 210 -16.68 -7.75 -20.19
CA VAL A 210 -16.21 -6.65 -21.06
C VAL A 210 -16.95 -5.34 -20.73
N GLY A 211 -16.21 -4.26 -20.51
CA GLY A 211 -16.76 -2.92 -20.23
C GLY A 211 -17.25 -2.69 -18.81
N GLU A 212 -17.08 -3.65 -17.91
CA GLU A 212 -17.42 -3.51 -16.49
C GLU A 212 -16.40 -2.66 -15.72
N ARG A 213 -16.74 -2.32 -14.47
CA ARG A 213 -15.83 -1.55 -13.62
C ARG A 213 -14.59 -2.36 -13.21
N PRO A 214 -13.41 -1.73 -13.04
CA PRO A 214 -12.17 -2.43 -12.69
C PRO A 214 -12.27 -3.30 -11.43
N GLU A 215 -13.11 -2.93 -10.46
CA GLU A 215 -13.33 -3.71 -9.23
C GLU A 215 -13.94 -5.09 -9.51
N LYS A 216 -14.77 -5.21 -10.57
CA LYS A 216 -15.36 -6.48 -10.97
C LYS A 216 -14.28 -7.43 -11.49
N TYR A 217 -13.32 -6.95 -12.27
CA TYR A 217 -12.18 -7.74 -12.73
C TYR A 217 -11.31 -8.24 -11.58
N LEU A 218 -11.11 -7.41 -10.54
CA LEU A 218 -10.45 -7.81 -9.30
C LEU A 218 -11.22 -8.90 -8.56
N ASN A 219 -12.52 -8.72 -8.38
CA ASN A 219 -13.36 -9.71 -7.70
C ASN A 219 -13.34 -11.06 -8.43
N GLU A 220 -13.41 -11.05 -9.76
CA GLU A 220 -13.38 -12.27 -10.55
C GLU A 220 -12.03 -12.98 -10.48
N ILE A 221 -10.90 -12.26 -10.54
CA ILE A 221 -9.59 -12.92 -10.42
C ILE A 221 -9.37 -13.49 -9.01
N TYR A 222 -9.75 -12.76 -7.96
CA TYR A 222 -9.65 -13.28 -6.59
C TYR A 222 -10.55 -14.50 -6.40
N THR A 223 -11.79 -14.44 -6.89
CA THR A 223 -12.71 -15.57 -6.85
C THR A 223 -12.15 -16.77 -7.63
N THR A 224 -11.55 -16.53 -8.79
CA THR A 224 -10.91 -17.56 -9.61
C THR A 224 -9.74 -18.22 -8.87
N VAL A 225 -8.88 -17.43 -8.23
CA VAL A 225 -7.77 -17.91 -7.40
C VAL A 225 -8.28 -18.78 -6.25
N LEU A 226 -9.29 -18.30 -5.52
CA LEU A 226 -9.89 -19.02 -4.39
C LEU A 226 -10.50 -20.35 -4.83
N ARG A 227 -11.31 -20.36 -5.89
CA ARG A 227 -11.92 -21.58 -6.45
C ARG A 227 -10.88 -22.62 -6.85
N HIS A 228 -9.76 -22.19 -7.43
CA HIS A 228 -8.68 -23.08 -7.85
C HIS A 228 -7.70 -23.48 -6.74
N SER A 229 -7.84 -22.90 -5.55
CA SER A 229 -7.08 -23.29 -4.36
C SER A 229 -7.77 -24.43 -3.60
N ILE A 230 -9.07 -24.64 -3.83
CA ILE A 230 -9.82 -25.77 -3.25
C ILE A 230 -9.40 -27.07 -3.95
N PRO A 231 -9.01 -28.13 -3.20
CA PRO A 231 -8.64 -29.42 -3.78
C PRO A 231 -9.79 -30.03 -4.60
N ALA A 232 -9.67 -30.06 -5.92
CA ALA A 232 -10.71 -30.58 -6.81
C ALA A 232 -11.02 -32.08 -6.58
N LYS A 233 -10.03 -32.85 -6.12
CA LYS A 233 -10.15 -34.30 -5.83
C LYS A 233 -10.26 -34.62 -4.34
N GLY A 234 -10.35 -33.60 -3.47
CA GLY A 234 -10.55 -33.83 -2.04
C GLY A 234 -11.93 -34.42 -1.79
N SER A 235 -12.02 -35.27 -0.78
CA SER A 235 -13.29 -35.67 -0.16
C SER A 235 -14.08 -34.43 0.28
N ASP A 236 -15.39 -34.57 0.44
CA ASP A 236 -16.22 -33.47 0.92
C ASP A 236 -15.79 -33.00 2.31
N GLU A 237 -15.29 -33.91 3.15
CA GLU A 237 -14.70 -33.58 4.46
C GLU A 237 -13.42 -32.74 4.36
N GLU A 238 -12.50 -33.08 3.44
CA GLU A 238 -11.28 -32.29 3.22
C GLU A 238 -11.59 -30.90 2.66
N LYS A 239 -12.57 -30.80 1.75
CA LYS A 239 -13.03 -29.52 1.21
C LYS A 239 -13.68 -28.67 2.30
N GLU A 240 -14.54 -29.25 3.13
CA GLU A 240 -15.20 -28.52 4.21
C GLU A 240 -14.18 -28.06 5.25
N LYS A 241 -13.18 -28.88 5.58
CA LYS A 241 -12.08 -28.49 6.46
C LYS A 241 -11.28 -27.31 5.90
N PHE A 242 -10.96 -27.33 4.59
CA PHE A 242 -10.29 -26.22 3.93
C PHE A 242 -11.15 -24.95 3.93
N LEU A 243 -12.44 -25.07 3.61
CA LEU A 243 -13.39 -23.96 3.62
C LEU A 243 -13.60 -23.39 5.03
N SER A 244 -13.60 -24.23 6.06
CA SER A 244 -13.66 -23.80 7.47
C SER A 244 -12.45 -22.95 7.82
N VAL A 245 -11.23 -23.42 7.51
CA VAL A 245 -10.01 -22.64 7.76
C VAL A 245 -10.03 -21.31 7.00
N LEU A 246 -10.46 -21.33 5.73
CA LEU A 246 -10.60 -20.11 4.94
C LEU A 246 -11.63 -19.15 5.57
N ARG A 247 -12.78 -19.66 6.02
CA ARG A 247 -13.82 -18.89 6.69
C ARG A 247 -13.35 -18.33 8.03
N ASP A 248 -12.52 -19.07 8.75
CA ASP A 248 -11.94 -18.60 10.01
C ASP A 248 -10.91 -17.51 9.77
N ILE A 249 -10.03 -17.66 8.78
CA ILE A 249 -9.05 -16.63 8.41
C ILE A 249 -9.76 -15.39 7.88
N LEU A 250 -10.62 -15.52 6.87
CA LEU A 250 -11.34 -14.40 6.28
C LEU A 250 -12.33 -13.79 7.26
N GLY A 251 -12.98 -14.60 8.09
CA GLY A 251 -13.88 -14.13 9.14
C GLY A 251 -13.13 -13.45 10.28
N SER A 252 -11.89 -13.85 10.56
CA SER A 252 -11.02 -13.14 11.51
C SER A 252 -10.46 -11.87 10.91
N ILE A 253 -10.10 -11.84 9.63
CA ILE A 253 -9.70 -10.61 8.93
C ILE A 253 -10.88 -9.66 8.81
N ALA A 254 -12.06 -10.13 8.43
CA ALA A 254 -13.27 -9.33 8.31
C ALA A 254 -13.68 -8.82 9.69
N ARG A 255 -13.71 -9.67 10.73
CA ARG A 255 -13.93 -9.21 12.10
C ARG A 255 -12.83 -8.29 12.57
N SER A 256 -11.56 -8.50 12.22
CA SER A 256 -10.48 -7.58 12.55
C SER A 256 -10.55 -6.30 11.75
N MET A 257 -11.07 -6.28 10.53
CA MET A 257 -11.32 -5.07 9.74
C MET A 257 -12.56 -4.35 10.26
N THR A 258 -13.58 -5.07 10.72
CA THR A 258 -14.74 -4.52 11.42
C THR A 258 -14.33 -4.04 12.78
N VAL A 259 -13.48 -4.74 13.53
CA VAL A 259 -12.95 -4.34 14.84
C VAL A 259 -11.90 -3.25 14.65
N LEU A 260 -11.11 -3.21 13.58
CA LEU A 260 -10.26 -2.07 13.26
C LEU A 260 -11.12 -0.89 12.85
N LYS A 261 -12.19 -1.07 12.05
CA LYS A 261 -13.17 -0.03 11.74
C LYS A 261 -13.98 0.41 12.95
N THR A 262 -14.31 -0.48 13.87
CA THR A 262 -15.10 -0.19 15.08
C THR A 262 -14.18 0.32 16.20
N CYS A 263 -12.93 -0.11 16.27
CA CYS A 263 -11.88 0.52 17.08
C CYS A 263 -11.48 1.85 16.47
N MET A 264 -11.55 2.03 15.14
CA MET A 264 -11.44 3.32 14.44
C MET A 264 -12.64 4.20 14.75
N GLN A 265 -13.85 3.63 14.88
CA GLN A 265 -15.07 4.34 15.33
C GLN A 265 -15.02 4.68 16.82
N PHE A 266 -14.51 3.79 17.67
CA PHE A 266 -14.32 4.03 19.10
C PHE A 266 -13.15 4.99 19.36
N SER A 267 -12.09 4.95 18.55
CA SER A 267 -11.01 5.92 18.56
C SER A 267 -11.42 7.25 17.91
N THR A 268 -12.37 7.28 16.95
CA THR A 268 -13.00 8.55 16.51
C THR A 268 -14.02 9.07 17.52
N PHE A 269 -14.66 8.21 18.32
CA PHE A 269 -15.48 8.62 19.48
C PHE A 269 -14.62 9.06 20.69
N GLN A 270 -13.31 8.75 20.68
CA GLN A 270 -12.31 9.21 21.66
C GLN A 270 -11.16 10.06 21.06
N GLY A 271 -11.28 10.57 19.84
CA GLY A 271 -10.31 11.50 19.24
C GLY A 271 -8.87 10.99 19.05
N THR A 272 -8.62 9.69 18.98
CA THR A 272 -7.27 9.12 18.95
C THR A 272 -6.69 8.99 17.54
N ILE A 273 -5.54 9.62 17.29
CA ILE A 273 -4.58 9.24 16.24
C ILE A 273 -3.80 8.03 16.77
N LEU A 274 -4.41 6.84 16.78
CA LEU A 274 -3.65 5.60 16.99
C LEU A 274 -3.72 4.74 15.73
N VAL A 275 -2.56 4.63 15.10
CA VAL A 275 -2.14 3.55 14.20
C VAL A 275 -2.74 3.58 12.78
N TYR A 276 -2.57 4.70 12.08
CA TYR A 276 -2.44 4.71 10.61
C TYR A 276 -1.11 5.32 10.15
N PHE A 277 -0.06 5.11 10.95
CA PHE A 277 1.32 5.39 10.56
C PHE A 277 2.07 4.08 10.39
N VAL A 278 1.86 3.39 9.28
CA VAL A 278 2.89 2.48 8.77
C VAL A 278 4.00 3.39 8.22
N CYS A 279 4.82 3.90 9.12
CA CYS A 279 6.03 4.66 8.82
C CYS A 279 7.03 3.75 8.11
N ILE A 280 6.92 3.60 6.79
CA ILE A 280 8.05 3.21 5.96
C ILE A 280 8.66 4.51 5.44
N ILE A 281 9.61 5.04 6.21
CA ILE A 281 10.40 6.21 5.80
C ILE A 281 11.56 5.69 4.95
N LEU A 282 11.33 5.67 3.62
CA LEU A 282 12.36 5.33 2.64
C LEU A 282 13.36 6.49 2.56
N HIS A 283 14.61 6.20 2.90
CA HIS A 283 15.73 7.11 2.68
C HIS A 283 16.13 7.08 1.20
N PHE A 284 15.72 8.10 0.44
CA PHE A 284 16.29 8.35 -0.89
C PHE A 284 17.62 9.07 -0.71
N ALA A 285 18.72 8.31 -0.81
CA ALA A 285 20.02 8.88 -1.15
C ALA A 285 19.95 9.28 -2.64
N THR A 286 19.86 10.58 -2.92
CA THR A 286 20.04 11.08 -4.29
C THR A 286 21.51 10.95 -4.66
N SER A 287 21.83 9.98 -5.51
CA SER A 287 23.08 9.95 -6.26
C SER A 287 22.85 10.69 -7.58
N SER A 288 23.45 11.87 -7.70
CA SER A 288 24.04 12.44 -8.93
C SER A 288 24.92 13.61 -8.50
#